data_AF-A0A376U4N7-F1
#
_entry.id   AF-A0A376U4N7-F1
#
_cell.length_a   1.000
_cell.length_b   1.000
_cell.length_c   1.000
_cell.angle_alpha   90.00
_cell.angle_beta   90.00
_cell.angle_gamma   90.00
#
_symmetry.space_group_name_H-M   'P 1'
#
loop_
_entity.id
_entity.type
_entity.pdbx_description
1 polymer ?
#
loop_
_entity_poly.entity_id
_entity_poly.type
_entity_poly.pdbx_seq_one_letter_code
_entity_poly.pdbx_strand_id
1 'polypeptide(L)'
;MEVSANPSTRERKKIHQWYYRADDLEHKTALLVHLLKQPEATRSIVFVRKRERVHELANWLREAGINNCYLEGEMVQGKRNEAIKRLTEGRVNVLVATDVAARGIDIPDVSHVFNFDMPRSGDTYLHRIGRTARAGRKGTAISLVEAHDHLLLGKVGRYIEEPIKARVIDELRPKTRAPSEKQTGKPSKKVLAKRAEKKKAKEKEKPRVKKRHRDTKNIGKRRKPSGTGVPPQTTEE
;
A
#
# COMPACT_ATOMS: atom_id res chain seq x y z
N MET A 1 -3.07 28.00 -10.82
CA MET A 1 -1.81 27.56 -11.47
C MET A 1 -1.17 26.53 -10.57
N GLU A 2 -1.43 25.24 -10.81
CA GLU A 2 -0.72 24.17 -10.09
C GLU A 2 0.67 24.02 -10.72
N VAL A 3 1.71 24.46 -10.02
CA VAL A 3 3.09 24.29 -10.45
C VAL A 3 3.55 22.89 -10.02
N SER A 4 3.36 21.91 -10.90
CA SER A 4 3.97 20.58 -10.77
C SER A 4 5.41 20.63 -11.26
N ALA A 5 6.32 21.04 -10.39
CA ALA A 5 7.76 20.97 -10.65
C ALA A 5 8.22 19.51 -10.60
N ASN A 6 8.11 18.81 -11.73
CA ASN A 6 8.78 17.53 -11.93
C ASN A 6 10.29 17.76 -11.84
N PRO A 7 11.03 17.04 -10.96
CA PRO A 7 12.49 17.21 -10.87
C PRO A 7 13.12 16.84 -12.22
N SER A 8 14.10 17.63 -12.63
CA SER A 8 14.75 17.50 -13.93
C SER A 8 15.43 16.13 -14.05
N THR A 9 15.44 15.53 -15.25
CA THR A 9 16.08 14.23 -15.50
C THR A 9 17.56 14.18 -15.06
N ARG A 10 18.22 15.35 -15.02
CA ARG A 10 19.62 15.50 -14.59
C ARG A 10 19.81 15.33 -13.08
N GLU A 11 18.82 15.68 -12.28
CA GLU A 11 18.83 15.46 -10.82
C GLU A 11 18.57 13.99 -10.47
N ARG A 12 17.80 13.27 -11.30
CA ARG A 12 17.52 11.84 -11.12
C ARG A 12 18.78 10.98 -11.17
N LYS A 13 19.74 11.32 -12.04
CA LYS A 13 21.01 10.58 -12.17
C LYS A 13 21.92 10.67 -10.94
N LYS A 14 21.58 11.50 -9.94
CA LYS A 14 22.31 11.63 -8.67
C LYS A 14 21.75 10.76 -7.53
N ILE A 15 20.67 10.02 -7.78
CA ILE A 15 20.01 9.18 -6.78
C ILE A 15 20.36 7.71 -7.02
N HIS A 16 21.00 7.06 -6.05
CA HIS A 16 21.22 5.63 -6.06
C HIS A 16 19.92 4.90 -5.72
N GLN A 17 19.42 4.09 -6.64
CA GLN A 17 18.13 3.40 -6.48
C GLN A 17 18.34 1.89 -6.31
N TRP A 18 17.87 1.36 -5.18
CA TRP A 18 17.97 -0.06 -4.85
C TRP A 18 16.60 -0.60 -4.43
N TYR A 19 16.39 -1.89 -4.60
CA TYR A 19 15.27 -2.57 -3.95
C TYR A 19 15.73 -3.84 -3.23
N TYR A 20 15.07 -4.12 -2.11
CA TYR A 20 15.20 -5.36 -1.35
C TYR A 20 13.86 -6.06 -1.38
N ARG A 21 13.89 -7.35 -1.70
CA ARG A 21 12.70 -8.19 -1.69
C ARG A 21 12.49 -8.71 -0.28
N ALA A 22 11.26 -8.63 0.22
CA ALA A 22 10.84 -9.19 1.49
C ALA A 22 9.86 -10.36 1.25
N ASP A 23 9.88 -11.34 2.13
CA ASP A 23 8.93 -12.45 2.09
C ASP A 23 7.65 -12.09 2.84
N ASP A 24 7.83 -11.64 4.08
CA ASP A 24 6.78 -11.30 5.03
C ASP A 24 6.94 -9.87 5.55
N LEU A 25 5.89 -9.38 6.22
CA LEU A 25 5.91 -8.05 6.84
C LEU A 25 6.99 -7.92 7.92
N GLU A 26 7.19 -8.97 8.72
CA GLU A 26 8.23 -9.00 9.75
C GLU A 26 9.63 -8.92 9.12
N HIS A 27 9.88 -9.72 8.07
CA HIS A 27 11.12 -9.64 7.31
C HIS A 27 11.31 -8.25 6.69
N LYS A 28 10.24 -7.64 6.15
CA LYS A 28 10.29 -6.28 5.62
C LYS A 28 10.69 -5.25 6.67
N THR A 29 10.12 -5.34 7.87
CA THR A 29 10.46 -4.45 8.98
C THR A 29 11.90 -4.70 9.45
N ALA A 30 12.35 -5.95 9.53
CA ALA A 30 13.73 -6.29 9.88
C ALA A 30 14.74 -5.70 8.87
N LEU A 31 14.44 -5.77 7.56
CA LEU A 31 15.25 -5.14 6.52
C LEU A 31 15.34 -3.63 6.72
N LEU A 32 14.21 -2.97 7.01
CA LEU A 32 14.19 -1.54 7.27
C LEU A 32 15.06 -1.19 8.49
N VAL A 33 14.91 -1.92 9.59
CA VAL A 33 15.67 -1.71 10.83
C VAL A 33 17.16 -1.86 10.57
N HIS A 34 17.57 -2.93 9.87
CA HIS A 34 18.97 -3.17 9.54
C HIS A 34 19.55 -2.04 8.68
N LEU A 35 18.80 -1.57 7.67
CA LEU A 35 19.24 -0.48 6.78
C LEU A 35 19.30 0.88 7.49
N LEU A 36 18.41 1.15 8.44
CA LEU A 36 18.40 2.39 9.21
C LEU A 36 19.50 2.46 10.28
N LYS A 37 20.03 1.31 10.72
CA LYS A 37 21.15 1.24 11.67
C LYS A 37 22.51 1.48 11.02
N GLN A 38 22.57 1.53 9.69
CA GLN A 38 23.81 1.75 8.97
C GLN A 38 24.30 3.20 9.14
N PRO A 39 25.62 3.45 9.30
CA PRO A 39 26.17 4.80 9.49
C PRO A 39 25.87 5.78 8.36
N GLU A 40 25.63 5.28 7.14
CA GLU A 40 25.29 6.10 5.98
C GLU A 40 23.89 6.72 6.08
N ALA A 41 22.99 6.12 6.88
CA ALA A 41 21.62 6.56 7.05
C ALA A 41 21.50 7.73 8.04
N THR A 42 22.07 8.89 7.68
CA THR A 42 22.12 10.07 8.56
C THR A 42 20.75 10.72 8.79
N ARG A 43 19.99 10.92 7.70
CA ARG A 43 18.62 11.45 7.73
C ARG A 43 17.76 10.70 6.72
N SER A 44 16.69 10.09 7.22
CA SER A 44 15.88 9.13 6.49
C SER A 44 14.40 9.48 6.52
N ILE A 45 13.73 9.38 5.37
CA ILE A 45 12.26 9.46 5.28
C ILE A 45 11.71 8.11 4.84
N VAL A 46 10.79 7.56 5.62
CA VAL A 46 10.13 6.28 5.35
C VAL A 46 8.70 6.54 4.91
N PHE A 47 8.39 6.21 3.66
CA PHE A 47 7.07 6.37 3.07
C PHE A 47 6.22 5.11 3.22
N VAL A 48 5.01 5.31 3.73
CA VAL A 48 4.03 4.26 3.98
C VAL A 48 2.72 4.59 3.25
N ARG A 49 1.99 3.58 2.79
CA ARG A 49 0.73 3.77 2.05
C ARG A 49 -0.47 3.99 2.97
N LYS A 50 -0.57 3.19 4.04
CA LYS A 50 -1.69 3.19 4.98
C LYS A 50 -1.42 4.12 6.16
N ARG A 51 -2.47 4.75 6.69
CA ARG A 51 -2.35 5.67 7.84
C ARG A 51 -2.06 4.90 9.13
N GLU A 52 -2.76 3.80 9.34
CA GLU A 52 -2.61 2.94 10.52
C GLU A 52 -1.17 2.42 10.63
N ARG A 53 -0.57 2.07 9.49
CA ARG A 53 0.80 1.56 9.40
C ARG A 53 1.86 2.59 9.79
N VAL A 54 1.56 3.89 9.73
CA VAL A 54 2.51 4.94 10.17
C VAL A 54 2.79 4.80 11.66
N HIS A 55 1.75 4.63 12.47
CA HIS A 55 1.86 4.46 13.92
C HIS A 55 2.48 3.11 14.29
N GLU A 56 2.03 2.02 13.64
CA GLU A 56 2.62 0.68 13.83
C GLU A 56 4.12 0.69 13.55
N LEU A 57 4.54 1.24 12.41
CA LEU A 57 5.94 1.26 12.02
C LEU A 57 6.78 2.15 12.93
N ALA A 58 6.25 3.29 13.37
CA ALA A 58 6.92 4.15 14.34
C ALA A 58 7.17 3.43 15.67
N ASN A 59 6.21 2.62 16.14
CA ASN A 59 6.36 1.80 17.34
C ASN A 59 7.43 0.73 17.17
N TRP A 60 7.36 -0.06 16.09
CA TRP A 60 8.36 -1.11 15.82
C TRP A 60 9.78 -0.55 15.71
N LEU A 61 9.94 0.63 15.09
CA LEU A 61 11.24 1.28 15.02
C LEU A 61 11.75 1.74 16.39
N ARG A 62 10.87 2.22 17.28
CA ARG A 62 11.25 2.57 18.66
C ARG A 62 11.67 1.34 19.47
N GLU A 63 10.92 0.24 19.36
CA GLU A 63 11.24 -1.04 19.98
C GLU A 63 12.60 -1.58 19.50
N ALA A 64 12.95 -1.33 18.23
CA ALA A 64 14.25 -1.68 17.66
C ALA A 64 15.41 -0.74 18.07
N GLY A 65 15.15 0.26 18.92
CA GLY A 65 16.11 1.24 19.41
C GLY A 65 16.36 2.42 18.46
N ILE A 66 15.48 2.67 17.49
CA ILE A 66 15.63 3.73 16.49
C ILE A 66 14.69 4.90 16.82
N ASN A 67 15.29 6.02 17.19
CA ASN A 67 14.58 7.28 17.41
C ASN A 67 13.95 7.77 16.10
N ASN A 68 12.63 7.79 16.07
CA ASN A 68 11.86 8.21 14.92
C ASN A 68 10.76 9.20 15.32
N CYS A 69 10.32 10.00 14.36
CA CYS A 69 9.07 10.74 14.42
C CYS A 69 8.16 10.26 13.30
N TYR A 70 6.87 10.54 13.42
CA TYR A 70 5.91 10.23 12.39
C TYR A 70 5.09 11.46 12.01
N LEU A 71 4.56 11.42 10.79
CA LEU A 71 3.68 12.45 10.28
C LEU A 71 2.46 11.87 9.58
N GLU A 72 1.31 12.27 10.08
CA GLU A 72 0.00 11.91 9.59
C GLU A 72 -0.74 13.15 9.07
N GLY A 73 -1.65 12.96 8.11
CA GLY A 73 -2.35 14.05 7.44
C GLY A 73 -3.34 14.81 8.31
N GLU A 74 -3.83 14.20 9.40
CA GLU A 74 -4.80 14.80 10.32
C GLU A 74 -4.14 15.45 11.56
N MET A 75 -2.80 15.51 11.60
CA MET A 75 -2.09 16.16 12.70
C MET A 75 -2.29 17.67 12.69
N VAL A 76 -2.49 18.24 13.89
CA VAL A 76 -2.50 19.70 14.10
C VAL A 76 -1.16 20.28 13.62
N GLN A 77 -1.23 21.40 12.88
CA GLN A 77 -0.06 22.02 12.24
C GLN A 77 1.11 22.28 13.21
N GLY A 78 0.82 22.65 14.46
CA GLY A 78 1.86 22.83 15.50
C GLY A 78 2.65 21.55 15.78
N LYS A 79 1.97 20.41 15.97
CA LYS A 79 2.61 19.10 16.19
C LYS A 79 3.39 18.64 14.97
N ARG A 80 2.88 18.94 13.77
CA ARG A 80 3.58 18.69 12.51
C ARG A 80 4.89 19.46 12.42
N ASN A 81 4.87 20.76 12.73
CA ASN A 81 6.07 21.59 12.74
C ASN A 81 7.07 21.12 13.80
N GLU A 82 6.59 20.68 14.96
CA GLU A 82 7.45 20.11 16.01
C GLU A 82 8.13 18.81 15.55
N ALA A 83 7.39 17.89 14.91
CA ALA A 83 7.95 16.65 14.39
C ALA A 83 9.03 16.91 13.32
N ILE A 84 8.79 17.88 12.43
CA ILE A 84 9.77 18.32 11.43
C ILE A 84 10.99 18.95 12.12
N LYS A 85 10.77 19.83 13.10
CA LYS A 85 11.84 20.51 13.85
C LYS A 85 12.77 19.50 14.53
N ARG A 86 12.23 18.45 15.15
CA ARG A 86 13.02 17.37 15.77
C ARG A 86 13.92 16.66 14.75
N LEU A 87 13.43 16.45 13.54
CA LEU A 87 14.18 15.82 12.45
C LEU A 87 15.28 16.74 11.90
N THR A 88 14.98 18.03 11.70
CA THR A 88 15.93 19.00 11.17
C THR A 88 17.04 19.33 12.17
N GLU A 89 16.74 19.34 13.46
CA GLU A 89 17.72 19.50 14.55
C GLU A 89 18.57 18.25 14.79
N GLY A 90 18.24 17.11 14.16
CA GLY A 90 18.98 15.85 14.35
C GLY A 90 18.71 15.16 15.69
N ARG A 91 17.67 15.57 16.43
CA ARG A 91 17.22 14.83 17.63
C ARG A 91 16.65 13.46 17.26
N VAL A 92 16.04 13.39 16.08
CA VAL A 92 15.60 12.14 15.45
C VAL A 92 16.13 12.12 14.03
N ASN A 93 16.44 10.93 13.54
CA ASN A 93 17.05 10.75 12.21
C ASN A 93 16.07 10.14 11.21
N VAL A 94 14.92 9.67 11.68
CA VAL A 94 13.94 8.94 10.87
C VAL A 94 12.57 9.60 10.97
N LEU A 95 11.97 9.90 9.82
CA LEU A 95 10.59 10.37 9.71
C LEU A 95 9.74 9.36 8.96
N VAL A 96 8.69 8.84 9.58
CA VAL A 96 7.69 7.98 8.94
C VAL A 96 6.51 8.83 8.47
N ALA A 97 6.15 8.77 7.20
CA ALA A 97 5.06 9.60 6.67
C ALA A 97 4.27 8.92 5.56
N THR A 98 3.03 9.40 5.36
CA THR A 98 2.26 9.13 4.14
C THR A 98 2.54 10.18 3.06
N ASP A 99 2.19 9.88 1.81
CA ASP A 99 2.34 10.82 0.69
C ASP A 99 1.60 12.14 0.94
N VAL A 100 0.38 12.08 1.48
CA VAL A 100 -0.43 13.27 1.76
C VAL A 100 0.20 14.08 2.89
N ALA A 101 0.68 13.41 3.94
CA ALA A 101 1.34 14.06 5.05
C ALA A 101 2.63 14.76 4.59
N ALA A 102 3.45 14.13 3.75
CA ALA A 102 4.73 14.71 3.35
C ALA A 102 4.64 15.83 2.27
N ARG A 103 3.46 16.08 1.69
CA ARG A 103 3.28 17.16 0.72
C ARG A 103 3.51 18.52 1.36
N GLY A 104 4.16 19.41 0.61
CA GLY A 104 4.47 20.76 1.06
C GLY A 104 5.55 20.86 2.15
N ILE A 105 6.24 19.75 2.48
CA ILE A 105 7.36 19.79 3.43
C ILE A 105 8.67 19.82 2.66
N ASP A 106 9.48 20.81 2.96
CA ASP A 106 10.90 20.82 2.60
C ASP A 106 11.72 20.39 3.81
N ILE A 107 12.42 19.27 3.68
CA ILE A 107 13.34 18.78 4.70
C ILE A 107 14.73 18.85 4.05
N PRO A 108 15.63 19.72 4.55
CA PRO A 108 16.98 19.79 4.02
C PRO A 108 17.76 18.50 4.34
N ASP A 109 18.79 18.22 3.54
CA ASP A 109 19.80 17.20 3.81
C ASP A 109 19.29 15.76 4.00
N VAL A 110 18.19 15.37 3.35
CA VAL A 110 17.74 13.97 3.39
C VAL A 110 18.72 13.09 2.62
N SER A 111 19.38 12.18 3.33
CA SER A 111 20.34 11.21 2.76
C SER A 111 19.64 10.01 2.11
N HIS A 112 18.58 9.51 2.76
CA HIS A 112 17.93 8.26 2.41
C HIS A 112 16.42 8.43 2.33
N VAL A 113 15.81 7.85 1.30
CA VAL A 113 14.36 7.72 1.16
C VAL A 113 14.03 6.25 1.07
N PHE A 114 13.18 5.78 1.98
CA PHE A 114 12.70 4.41 2.02
C PHE A 114 11.25 4.35 1.56
N ASN A 115 10.97 3.52 0.55
CA ASN A 115 9.61 3.11 0.23
C ASN A 115 9.32 1.81 0.98
N PHE A 116 8.65 1.91 2.13
CA PHE A 116 8.22 0.72 2.87
C PHE A 116 7.08 -0.01 2.14
N ASP A 117 6.19 0.77 1.51
CA ASP A 117 5.18 0.29 0.58
C ASP A 117 5.42 0.91 -0.79
N MET A 118 5.39 0.09 -1.86
CA MET A 118 5.59 0.61 -3.20
C MET A 118 4.47 1.56 -3.61
N PRO A 119 4.78 2.71 -4.24
CA PRO A 119 3.76 3.60 -4.77
C PRO A 119 3.04 2.95 -5.95
N ARG A 120 1.77 3.33 -6.16
CA ARG A 120 0.95 2.78 -7.27
C ARG A 120 1.31 3.38 -8.63
N SER A 121 1.91 4.57 -8.64
CA SER A 121 2.29 5.32 -9.82
C SER A 121 3.77 5.71 -9.78
N GLY A 122 4.41 5.75 -10.95
CA GLY A 122 5.78 6.23 -11.09
C GLY A 122 5.92 7.72 -10.77
N ASP A 123 4.88 8.52 -10.97
CA ASP A 123 4.85 9.94 -10.56
C ASP A 123 5.02 10.08 -9.04
N THR A 124 4.25 9.33 -8.26
CA THR A 124 4.36 9.32 -6.80
C THR A 124 5.75 8.84 -6.37
N TYR A 125 6.31 7.84 -7.06
CA TYR A 125 7.67 7.38 -6.80
C TYR A 125 8.70 8.51 -6.98
N LEU A 126 8.62 9.26 -8.09
CA LEU A 126 9.49 10.41 -8.35
C LEU A 126 9.36 11.48 -7.27
N HIS A 127 8.13 11.80 -6.85
CA HIS A 127 7.88 12.77 -5.79
C HIS A 127 8.45 12.37 -4.42
N ARG A 128 8.50 11.06 -4.13
CA ARG A 128 9.12 10.52 -2.92
C ARG A 128 10.64 10.59 -2.99
N ILE A 129 11.26 10.06 -4.05
CA ILE A 129 12.73 10.06 -4.17
C ILE A 129 13.29 11.47 -4.38
N GLY A 130 12.50 12.40 -4.92
CA GLY A 130 12.83 13.82 -5.02
C GLY A 130 12.92 14.56 -3.67
N ARG A 131 12.74 13.85 -2.55
CA ARG A 131 13.05 14.36 -1.20
C ARG A 131 14.53 14.30 -0.87
N THR A 132 15.31 13.46 -1.56
CA THR A 132 16.77 13.37 -1.41
C THR A 132 17.51 14.05 -2.58
N ALA A 133 18.85 14.02 -2.55
CA ALA A 133 19.76 14.57 -3.56
C ALA A 133 19.58 16.07 -3.86
N ARG A 134 19.08 16.84 -2.88
CA ARG A 134 18.97 18.30 -2.94
C ARG A 134 20.32 18.97 -2.68
N ALA A 135 20.50 20.16 -3.26
CA ALA A 135 21.74 20.95 -3.16
C ALA A 135 23.00 20.24 -3.66
N GLY A 136 22.88 19.43 -4.72
CA GLY A 136 24.03 18.83 -5.42
C GLY A 136 24.63 17.58 -4.78
N ARG A 137 24.17 17.17 -3.60
CA ARG A 137 24.60 15.93 -2.93
C ARG A 137 24.00 14.69 -3.56
N LYS A 138 24.64 13.54 -3.33
CA LYS A 138 24.10 12.22 -3.68
C LYS A 138 23.02 11.83 -2.68
N GLY A 139 22.02 11.11 -3.17
CA GLY A 139 20.94 10.57 -2.35
C GLY A 139 20.76 9.09 -2.61
N THR A 140 20.18 8.36 -1.65
CA THR A 140 19.86 6.95 -1.82
C THR A 140 18.36 6.74 -1.68
N ALA A 141 17.73 6.09 -2.65
CA ALA A 141 16.36 5.64 -2.59
C ALA A 141 16.32 4.11 -2.50
N ILE A 142 15.70 3.60 -1.45
CA ILE A 142 15.60 2.15 -1.20
C ILE A 142 14.13 1.77 -1.18
N SER A 143 13.77 0.74 -1.94
CA SER A 143 12.41 0.20 -1.96
C SER A 143 12.36 -1.18 -1.33
N LEU A 144 11.46 -1.37 -0.37
CA LEU A 144 11.20 -2.66 0.25
C LEU A 144 9.98 -3.27 -0.44
N VAL A 145 10.14 -4.45 -1.03
CA VAL A 145 9.15 -5.02 -1.96
C VAL A 145 8.71 -6.40 -1.50
N GLU A 146 7.46 -6.50 -1.08
CA GLU A 146 6.80 -7.79 -0.87
C GLU A 146 6.31 -8.38 -2.21
N ALA A 147 5.94 -9.66 -2.20
CA ALA A 147 5.44 -10.35 -3.39
C ALA A 147 4.28 -9.62 -4.09
N HIS A 148 3.37 -8.99 -3.32
CA HIS A 148 2.23 -8.26 -3.87
C HIS A 148 2.59 -6.91 -4.52
N ASP A 149 3.71 -6.31 -4.11
CA ASP A 149 4.21 -5.04 -4.62
C ASP A 149 5.15 -5.20 -5.82
N HIS A 150 5.54 -6.43 -6.17
CA HIS A 150 6.45 -6.73 -7.28
C HIS A 150 5.95 -6.20 -8.64
N LEU A 151 4.63 -6.19 -8.85
CA LEU A 151 4.03 -5.62 -10.06
C LEU A 151 4.13 -4.10 -10.10
N LEU A 152 4.06 -3.45 -8.93
CA LEU A 152 4.23 -2.00 -8.83
C LEU A 152 5.68 -1.64 -9.09
N LEU A 153 6.64 -2.43 -8.58
CA LEU A 153 8.07 -2.26 -8.90
C LEU A 153 8.32 -2.27 -10.42
N GLY A 154 7.80 -3.27 -11.14
CA GLY A 154 7.95 -3.33 -12.60
C GLY A 154 7.21 -2.22 -13.36
N LYS A 155 6.11 -1.68 -12.82
CA LYS A 155 5.42 -0.51 -13.40
C LYS A 155 6.22 0.78 -13.20
N VAL A 156 6.75 0.96 -11.99
CA VAL A 156 7.59 2.12 -11.64
C VAL A 156 8.88 2.09 -12.47
N GLY A 157 9.56 0.95 -12.55
CA GLY A 157 10.78 0.79 -13.36
C GLY A 157 10.56 1.14 -14.84
N ARG A 158 9.43 0.72 -15.42
CA ARG A 158 9.06 1.11 -16.79
C ARG A 158 8.78 2.60 -16.95
N TYR A 159 8.16 3.22 -15.95
CA TYR A 159 7.85 4.66 -16.00
C TYR A 159 9.11 5.53 -15.88
N ILE A 160 10.09 5.10 -15.09
CA ILE A 160 11.39 5.80 -14.95
C ILE A 160 12.38 5.42 -16.05
N GLU A 161 12.01 4.51 -16.96
CA GLU A 161 12.83 3.99 -18.07
C GLU A 161 14.12 3.27 -17.64
N GLU A 162 14.29 3.00 -16.35
CA GLU A 162 15.45 2.33 -15.76
C GLU A 162 14.99 1.28 -14.74
N PRO A 163 15.46 0.01 -14.84
CA PRO A 163 15.14 -0.98 -13.83
C PRO A 163 15.86 -0.67 -12.51
N ILE A 164 15.11 -0.70 -11.40
CA ILE A 164 15.69 -0.53 -10.06
C ILE A 164 16.52 -1.77 -9.74
N LYS A 165 17.79 -1.58 -9.33
CA LYS A 165 18.73 -2.67 -9.09
C LYS A 165 18.39 -3.42 -7.80
N ALA A 166 18.42 -4.75 -7.86
CA ALA A 166 18.21 -5.58 -6.69
C ALA A 166 19.45 -5.58 -5.79
N ARG A 167 19.24 -5.59 -4.47
CA ARG A 167 20.25 -5.93 -3.48
C ARG A 167 19.69 -6.94 -2.48
N VAL A 168 20.60 -7.69 -1.88
CA VAL A 168 20.31 -8.68 -0.85
C VAL A 168 21.25 -8.40 0.32
N ILE A 169 20.72 -8.50 1.53
CA ILE A 169 21.51 -8.44 2.76
C ILE A 169 21.78 -9.89 3.14
N ASP A 170 23.04 -10.26 3.35
CA ASP A 170 23.41 -11.66 3.57
C ASP A 170 22.78 -12.25 4.83
N GLU A 171 22.67 -11.46 5.90
CA GLU A 171 22.01 -11.86 7.15
C GLU A 171 20.49 -11.99 7.03
N LEU A 172 19.86 -11.20 6.16
CA LEU A 172 18.41 -11.12 5.97
C LEU A 172 18.03 -11.54 4.55
N ARG A 173 18.44 -12.75 4.18
CA ARG A 173 18.20 -13.28 2.84
C ARG A 173 16.75 -13.75 2.68
N PRO A 174 16.08 -13.41 1.57
CA PRO A 174 14.74 -13.93 1.29
C PRO A 174 14.74 -15.45 1.15
N LYS A 175 13.83 -16.11 1.87
CA LYS A 175 13.65 -17.57 1.84
C LYS A 175 12.79 -18.00 0.65
N THR A 176 11.90 -17.12 0.16
CA THR A 176 10.98 -17.47 -0.94
C THR A 176 11.50 -17.05 -2.32
N ARG A 177 11.12 -17.80 -3.35
CA ARG A 177 11.59 -17.58 -4.74
C ARG A 177 11.07 -16.25 -5.30
N ALA A 178 11.86 -15.56 -6.14
CA ALA A 178 11.43 -14.40 -6.95
C ALA A 178 10.05 -14.65 -7.59
N PRO A 179 9.04 -13.79 -7.36
CA PRO A 179 7.84 -13.82 -8.20
C PRO A 179 8.31 -13.62 -9.63
N SER A 180 8.02 -14.56 -10.53
CA SER A 180 8.38 -14.37 -11.92
C SER A 180 7.55 -13.23 -12.50
N GLU A 181 8.16 -12.30 -13.24
CA GLU A 181 7.43 -11.28 -14.04
C GLU A 181 6.34 -11.91 -14.94
N LYS A 182 6.51 -13.19 -15.29
CA LYS A 182 5.59 -13.99 -16.10
C LYS A 182 4.28 -14.39 -15.39
N GLN A 183 4.13 -14.17 -14.07
CA GLN A 183 2.86 -14.46 -13.38
C GLN A 183 1.73 -13.49 -13.73
N THR A 184 2.00 -12.43 -14.50
CA THR A 184 0.99 -11.49 -15.02
C THR A 184 0.73 -11.56 -16.51
N GLY A 185 0.97 -12.72 -17.15
CA GLY A 185 0.22 -13.03 -18.35
C GLY A 185 -1.25 -13.22 -17.99
N LYS A 186 -2.17 -12.52 -18.67
CA LYS A 186 -3.60 -12.90 -18.68
C LYS A 186 -3.65 -14.43 -18.79
N PRO A 187 -4.45 -15.15 -17.97
CA PRO A 187 -4.54 -16.60 -18.10
C PRO A 187 -4.80 -16.92 -19.57
N SER A 188 -3.98 -17.82 -20.14
CA SER A 188 -4.01 -18.08 -21.58
C SER A 188 -5.44 -18.38 -22.03
N LYS A 189 -5.80 -18.04 -23.28
CA LYS A 189 -7.16 -18.21 -23.82
C LYS A 189 -7.71 -19.63 -23.54
N LYS A 190 -6.83 -20.63 -23.50
CA LYS A 190 -7.10 -22.02 -23.11
C LYS A 190 -7.53 -22.19 -21.64
N VAL A 191 -6.87 -21.52 -20.69
CA VAL A 191 -7.21 -21.59 -19.24
C VAL A 191 -8.54 -20.88 -18.95
N LEU A 192 -8.82 -19.76 -19.63
CA LEU A 192 -10.10 -19.06 -19.54
C LEU A 192 -11.26 -19.90 -20.11
N ALA A 193 -11.06 -20.55 -21.26
CA ALA A 193 -12.04 -21.45 -21.86
C ALA A 193 -12.36 -22.64 -20.93
N LYS A 194 -11.34 -23.28 -20.36
CA LYS A 194 -11.49 -24.42 -19.44
C LYS A 194 -12.24 -24.04 -18.15
N ARG A 195 -12.06 -22.81 -17.63
CA ARG A 195 -12.83 -22.28 -16.50
C ARG A 195 -14.29 -21.98 -16.86
N ALA A 196 -14.55 -21.47 -18.06
CA ALA A 196 -15.90 -21.21 -18.54
C ALA A 196 -16.70 -22.51 -18.74
N GLU A 197 -16.07 -23.56 -19.27
CA GLU A 197 -16.69 -24.89 -19.40
C GLU A 197 -17.00 -25.53 -18.06
N LYS A 198 -16.07 -25.48 -17.10
CA LYS A 198 -16.33 -25.95 -15.72
C LYS A 198 -17.47 -25.21 -15.05
N LYS A 199 -17.62 -23.90 -15.30
CA LYS A 199 -18.72 -23.09 -14.76
C LYS A 199 -20.06 -23.48 -15.38
N LYS A 200 -20.11 -23.71 -16.70
CA LYS A 200 -21.30 -24.20 -17.41
C LYS A 200 -21.70 -25.62 -16.99
N ALA A 201 -20.73 -26.51 -16.74
CA ALA A 201 -20.99 -27.86 -16.24
C ALA A 201 -21.63 -27.81 -14.83
N LYS A 202 -21.05 -27.02 -13.90
CA LYS A 202 -21.62 -26.79 -12.56
C LYS A 202 -23.00 -26.13 -12.57
N GLU A 203 -23.32 -25.35 -13.60
CA GLU A 203 -24.62 -24.67 -13.73
C GLU A 203 -25.69 -25.61 -14.32
N LYS A 204 -25.30 -26.55 -15.18
CA LYS A 204 -26.18 -27.63 -15.67
C LYS A 204 -26.48 -28.69 -14.61
N GLU A 205 -25.56 -28.91 -13.67
CA GLU A 205 -25.68 -29.91 -12.60
C GLU A 205 -26.54 -29.41 -11.42
N LYS A 206 -26.82 -28.10 -11.32
CA LYS A 206 -27.75 -27.58 -10.31
C LYS A 206 -29.20 -27.94 -10.68
N PRO A 207 -29.97 -28.59 -9.79
CA PRO A 207 -31.36 -28.91 -10.07
C PRO A 207 -32.16 -27.62 -10.31
N ARG A 208 -32.81 -27.52 -11.47
CA ARG A 208 -33.68 -26.39 -11.81
C ARG A 208 -34.91 -26.41 -10.89
N VAL A 209 -34.86 -25.64 -9.81
CA VAL A 209 -36.05 -25.36 -9.00
C VAL A 209 -37.00 -24.49 -9.84
N LYS A 210 -38.10 -25.07 -10.34
CA LYS A 210 -39.15 -24.35 -11.04
C LYS A 210 -39.85 -23.40 -10.06
N LYS A 211 -39.41 -22.13 -10.00
CA LYS A 211 -40.14 -21.08 -9.30
C LYS A 211 -41.47 -20.83 -10.04
N ARG A 212 -42.59 -21.15 -9.40
CA ARG A 212 -43.92 -20.92 -9.97
C ARG A 212 -44.21 -19.42 -9.90
N HIS A 213 -44.79 -18.86 -10.98
CA HIS A 213 -45.07 -17.42 -11.12
C HIS A 213 -45.94 -16.82 -9.98
N ARG A 214 -46.68 -17.66 -9.26
CA ARG A 214 -47.48 -17.28 -8.08
C ARG A 214 -46.61 -16.90 -6.88
N ASP A 215 -45.45 -17.53 -6.70
CA ASP A 215 -44.54 -17.29 -5.57
C ASP A 215 -43.78 -15.98 -5.70
N THR A 216 -43.55 -15.52 -6.95
CA THR A 216 -42.91 -14.23 -7.24
C THR A 216 -43.84 -13.03 -7.04
N LYS A 217 -45.16 -13.20 -7.11
CA LYS A 217 -46.14 -12.10 -6.99
C LYS A 217 -46.53 -11.72 -5.56
N ASN A 218 -46.22 -12.57 -4.57
CA ASN A 218 -46.58 -12.35 -3.16
C ASN A 218 -45.44 -11.81 -2.30
N ILE A 219 -44.27 -11.54 -2.86
CA ILE A 219 -43.18 -10.92 -2.13
C ILE A 219 -43.50 -9.42 -1.99
N GLY A 220 -43.96 -9.02 -0.80
CA GLY A 220 -44.10 -7.61 -0.41
C GLY A 220 -45.53 -7.10 -0.19
N LYS A 221 -46.60 -7.84 -0.52
CA LYS A 221 -47.97 -7.43 -0.18
C LYS A 221 -48.43 -8.09 1.12
N ARG A 222 -48.17 -7.42 2.24
CA ARG A 222 -48.76 -7.76 3.55
C ARG A 222 -50.28 -7.58 3.44
N ARG A 223 -51.04 -8.68 3.51
CA ARG A 223 -52.52 -8.61 3.64
C ARG A 223 -52.83 -7.88 4.94
N LYS A 224 -53.41 -6.67 4.87
CA LYS A 224 -54.11 -6.07 6.02
C LYS A 224 -55.43 -6.84 6.17
N PRO A 225 -55.75 -7.41 7.35
CA PRO A 225 -57.07 -7.96 7.59
C PRO A 225 -58.08 -6.79 7.71
N SER A 226 -59.09 -6.77 6.84
CA SER A 226 -60.32 -5.98 7.02
C SER A 226 -61.22 -6.73 8.02
N GLY A 227 -61.77 -6.02 8.99
CA GLY A 227 -62.32 -6.58 10.22
C GLY A 227 -63.66 -7.32 10.15
N THR A 228 -63.97 -7.90 11.32
CA THR A 228 -65.27 -8.16 11.97
C THR A 228 -66.30 -9.09 11.31
N GLY A 229 -66.54 -10.22 11.99
CA GLY A 229 -67.75 -11.03 11.90
C GLY A 229 -67.88 -11.88 13.16
N VAL A 230 -68.60 -11.37 14.16
CA VAL A 230 -69.06 -12.13 15.34
C VAL A 230 -70.10 -13.15 14.86
N PRO A 231 -69.99 -14.46 15.18
CA PRO A 231 -71.02 -15.43 14.83
C PRO A 231 -72.20 -15.37 15.80
N PRO A 232 -73.46 -15.57 15.35
CA PRO A 232 -74.59 -15.80 16.25
C PRO A 232 -74.57 -17.26 16.72
N GLN A 233 -74.79 -17.49 18.02
CA GLN A 233 -75.21 -18.79 18.54
C GLN A 233 -76.48 -18.60 19.37
N THR A 234 -77.55 -19.20 18.87
CA THR A 234 -78.82 -19.44 19.57
C THR A 234 -78.81 -20.82 20.21
N THR A 235 -79.27 -20.85 21.48
CA THR A 235 -80.12 -21.84 22.19
C THR A 235 -79.64 -23.27 22.48
N GLU A 236 -79.57 -23.57 23.79
CA GLU A 236 -80.24 -24.63 24.59
C GLU A 236 -79.48 -24.65 25.94
N GLU A 237 -80.03 -24.33 27.11
CA GLU A 237 -81.23 -24.80 27.83
C GLU A 237 -81.78 -23.70 28.77
#